data_AF-A0A2P4YDI8-F1
#
_entry.id   AF-A0A2P4YDI8-F1
#
_cell.length_a   1.000
_cell.length_b   1.000
_cell.length_c   1.000
_cell.angle_alpha   90.00
_cell.angle_beta   90.00
_cell.angle_gamma   90.00
#
_symmetry.space_group_name_H-M   'P 1'
#
loop_
_entity.id
_entity.type
_entity.pdbx_description
1 polymer ?
#
loop_
_entity_poly.entity_id
_entity_poly.type
_entity_poly.pdbx_seq_one_letter_code
_entity_poly.pdbx_strand_id
1 'polypeptide(L)'
;MSRKFATPLAMLPSLQSVRNFLNYYGWTKLENHDRVKEVRESIHAYVFDGTEDENQIFTFSWENDNSGKPIVGDGGDTTPFFIGLSTKALIRRLTEPPENHVFHLGATFKVNSRDFPVIVFWISNRARSFHLIALVVVSQRLEWIYEGALRAVKSLYACITDKELLLRMLWGMLKPVSTLQFVRDAIPNMPFSRLLNVYKHMQGFPGYAKASLVQDIYDLYFASGQEKALVIRDVILKKWKYYTLLAEFVAYMQSQLLFGAFSLWQTYATASGFATTNNAVGQFYRVLKRDYTLNRRLKMGVLLRERPESQQSLIRRTTELTRENLLHLGIEPEHYADPATGCIQAPRLKLPELGKSQEALEVSSQMGVNYARMEFENMPWDGWPVDIQNKKCPCKNNFKFGTYIHLVYALNMVDSLDNEGNRVFVNRRYAGKRRRDQRT
;
A
#
# COMPACT_ATOMS: atom_id res chain seq x y z
N MET A 1 0.52 36.47 28.18
CA MET A 1 0.21 35.36 29.12
C MET A 1 -0.38 35.82 30.45
N SER A 2 -0.13 37.05 30.94
CA SER A 2 -0.66 37.56 32.22
C SER A 2 -2.19 37.75 32.27
N ARG A 3 -2.86 38.06 31.15
CA ARG A 3 -4.32 38.30 31.14
C ARG A 3 -5.20 37.05 31.33
N LYS A 4 -4.67 35.83 31.19
CA LYS A 4 -5.47 34.59 31.24
C LYS A 4 -5.48 33.87 32.59
N PHE A 5 -4.56 34.21 33.50
CA PHE A 5 -4.35 33.47 34.76
C PHE A 5 -4.32 34.35 36.02
N ALA A 6 -4.61 35.65 35.90
CA ALA A 6 -4.64 36.62 37.01
C ALA A 6 -3.38 36.63 37.91
N THR A 7 -2.25 36.11 37.42
CA THR A 7 -0.98 36.07 38.16
C THR A 7 -0.15 37.30 37.82
N PRO A 8 0.35 38.06 38.82
CA PRO A 8 1.25 39.18 38.58
C PRO A 8 2.49 38.75 37.80
N LEU A 9 2.96 39.59 36.87
CA LEU A 9 4.11 39.27 36.01
C LEU A 9 5.38 38.96 36.82
N ALA A 10 5.55 39.63 37.97
CA ALA A 10 6.66 39.42 38.90
C ALA A 10 6.61 38.08 39.66
N MET A 11 5.45 37.41 39.69
CA MET A 11 5.26 36.10 40.32
C MET A 11 5.30 34.94 39.31
N LEU A 12 5.46 35.23 38.01
CA LEU A 12 5.63 34.18 37.02
C LEU A 12 7.05 33.62 37.10
N PRO A 13 7.21 32.28 37.06
CA PRO A 13 8.53 31.68 36.96
C PRO A 13 9.24 32.17 35.69
N SER A 14 10.58 32.31 35.79
CA SER A 14 11.39 32.72 34.63
C SER A 14 11.18 31.77 33.46
N LEU A 15 11.35 32.27 32.23
CA LEU A 15 11.29 31.44 31.02
C LEU A 15 12.27 30.26 31.10
N GLN A 16 13.43 30.45 31.73
CA GLN A 16 14.40 29.39 31.94
C GLN A 16 13.89 28.32 32.90
N SER A 17 13.24 28.72 34.01
CA SER A 17 12.64 27.79 34.97
C SER A 17 11.52 26.96 34.33
N VAL A 18 10.66 27.60 33.53
CA VAL A 18 9.57 26.90 32.78
C VAL A 18 10.15 25.95 31.74
N ARG A 19 11.16 26.38 30.97
CA ARG A 19 11.85 25.51 29.99
C ARG A 19 12.53 24.33 30.67
N ASN A 20 13.21 24.55 31.79
CA ASN A 20 13.86 23.50 32.56
C ASN A 20 12.85 22.50 33.11
N PHE A 21 11.72 22.96 33.65
CA PHE A 21 10.64 22.09 34.11
C PHE A 21 10.02 21.29 32.95
N LEU A 22 9.68 21.94 31.84
CA LEU A 22 9.11 21.27 30.66
C LEU A 22 10.07 20.26 30.04
N ASN A 23 11.37 20.60 29.99
CA ASN A 23 12.40 19.66 29.58
C ASN A 23 12.45 18.50 30.57
N TYR A 24 12.56 18.78 31.87
CA TYR A 24 12.62 17.78 32.95
C TYR A 24 11.46 16.80 32.90
N TYR A 25 10.25 17.33 32.92
CA TYR A 25 9.01 16.58 32.82
C TYR A 25 8.92 15.82 31.49
N GLY A 26 9.29 16.48 30.39
CA GLY A 26 9.30 15.90 29.06
C GLY A 26 10.20 14.66 28.98
N TRP A 27 11.43 14.71 29.50
CA TRP A 27 12.31 13.54 29.45
C TRP A 27 11.95 12.47 30.47
N THR A 28 11.63 12.83 31.72
CA THR A 28 11.37 11.85 32.79
C THR A 28 9.98 11.20 32.74
N LYS A 29 8.95 11.94 32.30
CA LYS A 29 7.55 11.49 32.33
C LYS A 29 6.97 11.22 30.95
N LEU A 30 7.51 11.83 29.90
CA LEU A 30 7.04 11.67 28.51
C LEU A 30 8.03 10.92 27.60
N GLU A 31 9.13 10.42 28.15
CA GLU A 31 10.22 9.74 27.38
C GLU A 31 10.72 10.57 26.19
N ASN A 32 10.65 11.90 26.30
CA ASN A 32 11.03 12.81 25.23
C ASN A 32 12.55 13.01 25.12
N HIS A 33 13.27 11.92 24.82
CA HIS A 33 14.71 11.88 24.65
C HIS A 33 15.17 10.87 23.58
N ASP A 34 16.42 11.01 23.14
CA ASP A 34 17.11 10.09 22.23
C ASP A 34 18.28 9.38 22.95
N ARG A 35 18.22 9.24 24.28
CA ARG A 35 19.29 8.59 25.03
C ARG A 35 19.24 7.07 24.81
N VAL A 36 20.35 6.52 24.33
CA VAL A 36 20.45 5.13 23.87
C VAL A 36 20.19 4.14 24.99
N LYS A 37 20.69 4.40 26.20
CA LYS A 37 20.53 3.50 27.36
C LYS A 37 19.06 3.34 27.73
N GLU A 38 18.36 4.45 27.94
CA GLU A 38 16.94 4.45 28.34
C GLU A 38 16.04 3.91 27.22
N VAL A 39 16.35 4.21 25.95
CA VAL A 39 15.65 3.61 24.80
C VAL A 39 15.86 2.10 24.75
N ARG A 40 17.10 1.62 24.98
CA ARG A 40 17.42 0.18 25.03
C ARG A 40 16.67 -0.53 26.15
N GLU A 41 16.65 0.04 27.35
CA GLU A 41 15.88 -0.50 28.48
C GLU A 41 14.38 -0.58 28.15
N SER A 42 13.82 0.45 27.51
CA SER A 42 12.41 0.49 27.09
C SER A 42 12.09 -0.51 25.98
N ILE A 43 13.07 -0.86 25.14
CA ILE A 43 12.95 -1.94 24.14
C ILE A 43 12.98 -3.30 24.85
N HIS A 44 13.98 -3.51 25.71
CA HIS A 44 14.20 -4.77 26.43
C HIS A 44 13.02 -5.19 27.32
N ALA A 45 12.25 -4.23 27.81
CA ALA A 45 11.04 -4.50 28.60
C ALA A 45 9.87 -5.12 27.80
N TYR A 46 9.93 -5.12 26.46
CA TYR A 46 8.84 -5.58 25.58
C TYR A 46 9.38 -6.49 24.48
N VAL A 47 10.47 -7.22 24.73
CA VAL A 47 11.05 -8.13 23.75
C VAL A 47 10.13 -9.32 23.56
N PHE A 48 9.94 -9.73 22.31
CA PHE A 48 9.20 -10.94 21.98
C PHE A 48 9.80 -12.15 22.69
N ASP A 49 9.05 -12.75 23.61
CA ASP A 49 9.41 -14.00 24.29
C ASP A 49 8.45 -15.15 23.97
N GLY A 50 7.38 -14.86 23.22
CA GLY A 50 6.38 -15.85 22.81
C GLY A 50 5.22 -16.00 23.78
N THR A 51 5.25 -15.36 24.95
CA THR A 51 4.18 -15.41 25.96
C THR A 51 3.13 -14.32 25.77
N GLU A 52 3.36 -13.35 24.88
CA GLU A 52 2.49 -12.19 24.72
C GLU A 52 1.08 -12.54 24.22
N ASP A 53 0.09 -11.75 24.63
CA ASP A 53 -1.26 -11.88 24.10
C ASP A 53 -1.34 -11.54 22.60
N GLU A 54 -2.42 -11.96 21.96
CA GLU A 54 -2.60 -11.88 20.50
C GLU A 54 -2.39 -10.46 19.92
N ASN A 55 -2.89 -9.46 20.64
CA ASN A 55 -2.85 -8.06 20.24
C ASN A 55 -1.84 -7.25 21.06
N GLN A 56 -1.09 -7.89 21.96
CA GLN A 56 -0.05 -7.22 22.72
C GLN A 56 1.11 -6.89 21.77
N ILE A 57 1.59 -5.65 21.88
CA ILE A 57 2.73 -5.19 21.11
C ILE A 57 4.00 -5.68 21.77
N PHE A 58 4.87 -6.23 20.95
CA PHE A 58 6.23 -6.57 21.31
C PHE A 58 7.22 -5.96 20.33
N THR A 59 8.47 -5.96 20.74
CA THR A 59 9.64 -5.57 19.97
C THR A 59 10.40 -6.81 19.52
N PHE A 60 11.01 -6.76 18.35
CA PHE A 60 11.82 -7.85 17.82
C PHE A 60 13.02 -7.29 17.05
N SER A 61 14.08 -8.10 16.92
CA SER A 61 15.32 -7.75 16.24
C SER A 61 15.76 -8.86 15.29
N TRP A 62 16.67 -8.58 14.36
CA TRP A 62 17.38 -9.66 13.64
C TRP A 62 18.56 -10.21 14.45
N GLU A 63 19.15 -9.38 15.30
CA GLU A 63 20.35 -9.72 16.09
C GLU A 63 20.02 -9.58 17.56
N ASN A 64 20.34 -10.65 18.28
CA ASN A 64 20.18 -10.75 19.71
C ASN A 64 21.52 -11.14 20.34
N ASP A 65 21.73 -10.70 21.57
CA ASP A 65 22.87 -11.13 22.37
C ASP A 65 22.70 -12.57 22.87
N ASN A 66 23.70 -13.07 23.60
CA ASN A 66 23.70 -14.42 24.17
C ASN A 66 22.56 -14.66 25.17
N SER A 67 21.91 -13.61 25.68
CA SER A 67 20.75 -13.69 26.56
C SER A 67 19.41 -13.65 25.80
N GLY A 68 19.45 -13.60 24.46
CA GLY A 68 18.27 -13.51 23.61
C GLY A 68 17.69 -12.09 23.49
N LYS A 69 18.37 -11.07 24.05
CA LYS A 69 17.88 -9.69 23.98
C LYS A 69 18.38 -8.98 22.73
N PRO A 70 17.59 -8.09 22.11
CA PRO A 70 18.01 -7.29 20.98
C PRO A 70 19.30 -6.51 21.22
N ILE A 71 20.23 -6.59 20.27
CA ILE A 71 21.40 -5.71 20.22
C ILE A 71 20.95 -4.36 19.67
N VAL A 72 20.81 -3.37 20.56
CA VAL A 72 20.37 -2.01 20.21
C VAL A 72 21.58 -1.09 20.10
N GLY A 73 21.99 -0.79 18.86
CA GLY A 73 23.03 0.19 18.55
C GLY A 73 22.59 1.64 18.75
N ASP A 74 23.51 2.59 18.61
CA ASP A 74 23.23 4.04 18.71
C ASP A 74 22.79 4.66 17.36
N GLY A 75 22.86 3.88 16.28
CA GLY A 75 22.54 4.30 14.94
C GLY A 75 23.74 4.72 14.09
N GLY A 76 24.95 4.72 14.65
CA GLY A 76 26.19 4.96 13.93
C GLY A 76 26.53 3.85 12.93
N ASP A 77 27.58 4.07 12.13
CA ASP A 77 27.99 3.16 11.06
C ASP A 77 28.46 1.81 11.60
N THR A 78 29.15 1.81 12.74
CA THR A 78 29.67 0.62 13.43
C THR A 78 28.63 -0.06 14.33
N THR A 79 27.61 0.68 14.78
CA THR A 79 26.59 0.23 15.73
C THR A 79 25.19 0.65 15.26
N PRO A 80 24.66 0.05 14.18
CA PRO A 80 23.38 0.45 13.62
C PRO A 80 22.24 0.21 14.60
N PHE A 81 21.22 1.06 14.49
CA PHE A 81 19.99 0.92 15.24
C PHE A 81 19.02 0.08 14.41
N PHE A 82 18.47 -0.98 15.00
CA PHE A 82 17.44 -1.81 14.41
C PHE A 82 16.43 -2.20 15.48
N ILE A 83 15.15 -1.88 15.27
CA ILE A 83 14.09 -2.46 16.09
C ILE A 83 12.78 -2.59 15.32
N GLY A 84 12.18 -3.78 15.41
CA GLY A 84 10.85 -4.09 14.91
C GLY A 84 9.77 -3.98 15.98
N LEU A 85 8.55 -3.71 15.54
CA LEU A 85 7.32 -3.65 16.33
C LEU A 85 6.23 -4.45 15.60
N SER A 86 5.58 -5.37 16.29
CA SER A 86 4.43 -6.13 15.77
C SER A 86 3.56 -6.68 16.91
N THR A 87 2.52 -7.44 16.55
CA THR A 87 1.70 -8.28 17.43
C THR A 87 1.54 -9.65 16.79
N LYS A 88 1.14 -10.67 17.55
CA LYS A 88 0.87 -12.01 16.99
C LYS A 88 -0.22 -11.96 15.93
N ALA A 89 -1.30 -11.19 16.17
CA ALA A 89 -2.37 -10.99 15.19
C ALA A 89 -1.87 -10.43 13.85
N LEU A 90 -0.98 -9.44 13.88
CA LEU A 90 -0.45 -8.83 12.65
C LEU A 90 0.41 -9.83 11.88
N ILE A 91 1.26 -10.59 12.56
CA ILE A 91 2.11 -11.61 11.94
C ILE A 91 1.26 -12.76 11.37
N ARG A 92 0.22 -13.19 12.09
CA ARG A 92 -0.67 -14.27 11.63
C ARG A 92 -1.45 -13.92 10.36
N ARG A 93 -1.55 -12.66 9.94
CA ARG A 93 -2.10 -12.32 8.62
C ARG A 93 -1.33 -12.96 7.46
N LEU A 94 -0.07 -13.32 7.69
CA LEU A 94 0.75 -14.05 6.73
C LEU A 94 0.38 -15.54 6.59
N THR A 95 -0.54 -16.07 7.43
CA THR A 95 -1.05 -17.44 7.22
C THR A 95 -2.03 -17.53 6.06
N GLU A 96 -2.52 -16.40 5.56
CA GLU A 96 -3.30 -16.34 4.32
C GLU A 96 -2.45 -16.93 3.18
N PRO A 97 -3.00 -17.80 2.32
CA PRO A 97 -2.23 -18.36 1.21
C PRO A 97 -1.53 -17.28 0.37
N PRO A 98 -0.26 -17.49 -0.03
CA PRO A 98 0.52 -16.50 -0.75
C PRO A 98 -0.02 -16.18 -2.16
N GLU A 99 -0.98 -16.96 -2.66
CA GLU A 99 -1.77 -16.71 -3.87
C GLU A 99 -2.79 -15.57 -3.72
N ASN A 100 -3.21 -15.30 -2.48
CA ASN A 100 -4.31 -14.41 -2.15
C ASN A 100 -3.84 -13.02 -1.73
N HIS A 101 -2.54 -12.85 -1.51
CA HIS A 101 -1.95 -11.60 -1.10
C HIS A 101 -0.62 -11.30 -1.80
N VAL A 102 -0.31 -10.03 -1.93
CA VAL A 102 1.03 -9.55 -2.28
C VAL A 102 1.68 -9.08 -1.00
N PHE A 103 2.92 -9.49 -0.75
CA PHE A 103 3.73 -9.00 0.37
C PHE A 103 4.49 -7.75 -0.06
N HIS A 104 4.54 -6.74 0.80
CA HIS A 104 5.12 -5.45 0.45
C HIS A 104 6.18 -4.98 1.44
N LEU A 105 7.12 -4.22 0.89
CA LEU A 105 8.17 -3.55 1.62
C LEU A 105 8.29 -2.09 1.18
N GLY A 106 8.27 -1.17 2.14
CA GLY A 106 8.41 0.25 1.87
C GLY A 106 8.99 0.98 3.07
N ALA A 107 9.41 2.21 2.88
CA ALA A 107 9.93 3.04 3.97
C ALA A 107 9.25 4.41 3.97
N THR A 108 9.02 4.93 5.17
CA THR A 108 8.60 6.31 5.41
C THR A 108 9.66 7.05 6.23
N PHE A 109 9.75 8.35 5.99
CA PHE A 109 10.72 9.27 6.58
C PHE A 109 10.01 10.38 7.34
N LYS A 110 10.79 11.17 8.11
CA LYS A 110 10.30 12.31 8.90
C LYS A 110 9.33 11.90 10.02
N VAL A 111 9.53 10.73 10.61
CA VAL A 111 8.74 10.21 11.73
C VAL A 111 9.48 10.45 13.06
N ASN A 112 10.80 10.27 13.07
CA ASN A 112 11.66 10.57 14.22
C ASN A 112 12.62 11.74 13.97
N SER A 113 13.17 12.30 15.05
CA SER A 113 14.12 13.42 15.09
C SER A 113 15.47 13.12 14.44
N ARG A 114 15.85 11.83 14.34
CA ARG A 114 17.11 11.35 13.77
C ARG A 114 17.02 11.02 12.29
N ASP A 115 15.86 11.25 11.68
CA ASP A 115 15.57 10.91 10.28
C ASP A 115 15.80 9.43 9.93
N PHE A 116 15.79 8.55 10.94
CA PHE A 116 15.84 7.11 10.73
C PHE A 116 14.61 6.68 9.92
N PRO A 117 14.77 5.93 8.82
CA PRO A 117 13.63 5.37 8.11
C PRO A 117 12.85 4.40 9.00
N VAL A 118 11.53 4.45 8.86
CA VAL A 118 10.63 3.40 9.36
C VAL A 118 10.22 2.56 8.16
N ILE A 119 10.74 1.35 8.10
CA ILE A 119 10.34 0.30 7.18
C ILE A 119 8.95 -0.19 7.61
N VAL A 120 8.06 -0.35 6.64
CA VAL A 120 6.72 -0.87 6.85
C VAL A 120 6.62 -2.16 6.06
N PHE A 121 6.20 -3.22 6.73
CA PHE A 121 5.83 -4.51 6.15
C PHE A 121 4.31 -4.59 6.14
N TRP A 122 3.73 -4.88 4.99
CA TRP A 122 2.28 -5.03 4.85
C TRP A 122 1.94 -6.02 3.75
N ILE A 123 0.73 -6.56 3.79
CA ILE A 123 0.16 -7.33 2.69
C ILE A 123 -1.00 -6.58 2.06
N SER A 124 -1.29 -6.88 0.80
CA SER A 124 -2.54 -6.49 0.17
C SER A 124 -3.20 -7.67 -0.52
N ASN A 125 -4.51 -7.81 -0.35
CA ASN A 125 -5.30 -8.85 -0.99
C ASN A 125 -5.94 -8.35 -2.30
N ARG A 126 -6.72 -9.21 -2.96
CA ARG A 126 -7.47 -8.87 -4.20
C ARG A 126 -8.56 -7.81 -3.99
N ALA A 127 -8.98 -7.56 -2.75
CA ALA A 127 -9.84 -6.43 -2.43
C ALA A 127 -9.08 -5.08 -2.39
N ARG A 128 -7.75 -5.11 -2.64
CA ARG A 128 -6.84 -3.95 -2.60
C ARG A 128 -6.77 -3.30 -1.21
N SER A 129 -7.11 -4.07 -0.18
CA SER A 129 -7.04 -3.63 1.21
C SER A 129 -5.60 -3.69 1.71
N PHE A 130 -5.22 -2.72 2.55
CA PHE A 130 -3.92 -2.68 3.21
C PHE A 130 -4.01 -3.37 4.57
N HIS A 131 -3.07 -4.27 4.84
CA HIS A 131 -2.98 -4.98 6.09
C HIS A 131 -1.55 -4.92 6.64
N LEU A 132 -1.35 -4.17 7.72
CA LEU A 132 -0.05 -4.06 8.37
C LEU A 132 0.43 -5.42 8.91
N ILE A 133 1.74 -5.67 8.80
CA ILE A 133 2.43 -6.84 9.37
C ILE A 133 3.42 -6.40 10.45
N ALA A 134 4.30 -5.44 10.14
CA ALA A 134 5.29 -4.96 11.10
C ALA A 134 5.79 -3.55 10.73
N LEU A 135 6.29 -2.83 11.72
CA LEU A 135 7.04 -1.59 11.56
C LEU A 135 8.47 -1.83 12.05
N VAL A 136 9.48 -1.39 11.31
CA VAL A 136 10.88 -1.56 11.69
C VAL A 136 11.61 -0.24 11.53
N VAL A 137 12.18 0.27 12.62
CA VAL A 137 13.02 1.46 12.61
C VAL A 137 14.46 1.04 12.38
N VAL A 138 15.10 1.61 11.35
CA VAL A 138 16.51 1.33 11.05
C VAL A 138 17.29 2.63 10.90
N SER A 139 18.54 2.69 11.33
CA SER A 139 19.35 3.91 11.19
C SER A 139 19.89 4.13 9.78
N GLN A 140 20.16 3.04 9.05
CA GLN A 140 20.82 3.09 7.75
C GLN A 140 20.03 2.33 6.68
N ARG A 141 20.31 2.64 5.41
CA ARG A 141 19.63 2.05 4.24
C ARG A 141 20.55 1.13 3.45
N LEU A 142 21.31 0.29 4.15
CA LEU A 142 22.21 -0.69 3.57
C LEU A 142 21.48 -2.00 3.25
N GLU A 143 21.97 -2.74 2.26
CA GLU A 143 21.39 -4.00 1.78
C GLU A 143 21.13 -5.00 2.90
N TRP A 144 22.18 -5.30 3.66
CA TRP A 144 22.17 -6.28 4.72
C TRP A 144 21.20 -5.92 5.86
N ILE A 145 20.87 -4.64 6.04
CA ILE A 145 19.87 -4.18 7.02
C ILE A 145 18.45 -4.53 6.56
N TYR A 146 18.15 -4.32 5.28
CA TYR A 146 16.85 -4.74 4.74
C TYR A 146 16.71 -6.26 4.71
N GLU A 147 17.81 -6.96 4.43
CA GLU A 147 17.86 -8.41 4.53
C GLU A 147 17.57 -8.88 5.96
N GLY A 148 18.26 -8.32 6.95
CA GLY A 148 18.02 -8.62 8.35
C GLY A 148 16.58 -8.33 8.76
N ALA A 149 15.98 -7.25 8.27
CA ALA A 149 14.57 -6.93 8.52
C ALA A 149 13.61 -8.02 8.02
N LEU A 150 13.83 -8.52 6.81
CA LEU A 150 13.04 -9.61 6.23
C LEU A 150 13.24 -10.92 6.98
N ARG A 151 14.49 -11.26 7.33
CA ARG A 151 14.80 -12.45 8.15
C ARG A 151 14.11 -12.38 9.50
N ALA A 152 14.14 -11.23 10.17
CA ALA A 152 13.50 -11.05 11.47
C ALA A 152 11.98 -11.31 11.40
N VAL A 153 11.29 -10.80 10.36
CA VAL A 153 9.85 -11.06 10.15
C VAL A 153 9.59 -12.55 9.85
N LYS A 154 10.45 -13.20 9.05
CA LYS A 154 10.31 -14.65 8.75
C LYS A 154 10.51 -15.51 10.01
N SER A 155 11.56 -15.24 10.78
CA SER A 155 11.81 -15.93 12.06
C SER A 155 10.65 -15.75 13.02
N LEU A 156 10.14 -14.52 13.13
CA LEU A 156 9.00 -14.21 13.96
C LEU A 156 7.72 -14.95 13.52
N TYR A 157 7.45 -15.03 12.21
CA TYR A 157 6.35 -15.84 11.68
C TYR A 157 6.50 -17.32 12.04
N ALA A 158 7.70 -17.88 11.87
CA ALA A 158 7.98 -19.27 12.22
C ALA A 158 7.75 -19.52 13.72
N CYS A 159 8.24 -18.64 14.59
CA CYS A 159 8.03 -18.76 16.04
C CYS A 159 6.55 -18.65 16.47
N ILE A 160 5.71 -17.90 15.73
CA ILE A 160 4.31 -17.66 16.11
C ILE A 160 3.35 -18.71 15.53
N THR A 161 3.73 -19.34 14.41
CA THR A 161 2.83 -20.20 13.62
C THR A 161 3.34 -21.62 13.41
N ASP A 162 4.59 -21.91 13.82
CA ASP A 162 5.32 -23.16 13.56
C ASP A 162 5.39 -23.54 12.07
N LYS A 163 5.35 -22.53 11.19
CA LYS A 163 5.38 -22.70 9.74
C LYS A 163 6.48 -21.87 9.10
N GLU A 164 6.97 -22.35 7.97
CA GLU A 164 7.84 -21.53 7.12
C GLU A 164 7.02 -20.47 6.37
N LEU A 165 7.50 -19.22 6.37
CA LEU A 165 6.92 -18.16 5.55
C LEU A 165 7.31 -18.37 4.09
N LEU A 166 6.32 -18.72 3.26
CA LEU A 166 6.44 -18.80 1.81
C LEU A 166 5.92 -17.50 1.18
N LEU A 167 6.77 -16.82 0.41
CA LEU A 167 6.40 -15.60 -0.31
C LEU A 167 6.32 -15.92 -1.81
N ARG A 168 5.14 -15.70 -2.41
CA ARG A 168 4.96 -15.87 -3.86
C ARG A 168 5.13 -14.57 -4.63
N MET A 169 4.69 -13.45 -4.06
CA MET A 169 4.77 -12.13 -4.67
C MET A 169 5.35 -11.11 -3.69
N LEU A 170 6.44 -10.46 -4.08
CA LEU A 170 7.09 -9.41 -3.29
C LEU A 170 7.09 -8.07 -4.03
N TRP A 171 6.59 -7.03 -3.37
CA TRP A 171 6.39 -5.71 -3.94
C TRP A 171 7.02 -4.63 -3.09
N GLY A 172 8.21 -4.15 -3.45
CA GLY A 172 8.90 -3.31 -2.48
C GLY A 172 10.36 -2.98 -2.68
N MET A 173 11.01 -3.50 -3.71
CA MET A 173 12.46 -3.64 -3.66
C MET A 173 13.21 -2.32 -3.86
N LEU A 174 13.92 -1.88 -2.83
CA LEU A 174 15.14 -1.09 -3.01
C LEU A 174 16.16 -2.00 -3.70
N LYS A 175 16.92 -1.48 -4.68
CA LYS A 175 17.95 -2.19 -5.48
C LYS A 175 18.72 -3.32 -4.76
N PRO A 176 19.12 -3.20 -3.49
CA PRO A 176 19.82 -4.27 -2.77
C PRO A 176 19.04 -5.54 -2.41
N VAL A 177 17.71 -5.56 -2.40
CA VAL A 177 16.97 -6.73 -1.85
C VAL A 177 16.70 -7.79 -2.93
N SER A 178 16.72 -7.42 -4.20
CA SER A 178 16.32 -8.28 -5.36
C SER A 178 17.31 -9.40 -5.68
N THR A 179 18.50 -9.35 -5.11
CA THR A 179 19.61 -10.30 -5.31
C THR A 179 19.63 -11.42 -4.27
N LEU A 180 18.84 -11.29 -3.21
CA LEU A 180 18.92 -12.18 -2.06
C LEU A 180 18.33 -13.56 -2.40
N GLN A 181 19.08 -14.62 -2.07
CA GLN A 181 18.75 -16.02 -2.37
C GLN A 181 17.33 -16.40 -1.92
N PHE A 182 16.84 -15.83 -0.81
CA PHE A 182 15.53 -16.13 -0.24
C PHE A 182 14.35 -15.47 -0.96
N VAL A 183 14.58 -14.45 -1.80
CA VAL A 183 13.55 -13.84 -2.65
C VAL A 183 13.43 -14.61 -3.97
N ARG A 184 14.32 -15.58 -4.25
CA ARG A 184 14.37 -16.28 -5.54
C ARG A 184 13.11 -17.08 -5.87
N ASP A 185 12.39 -17.55 -4.86
CA ASP A 185 11.12 -18.28 -5.06
C ASP A 185 9.92 -17.33 -5.19
N ALA A 186 10.06 -16.08 -4.74
CA ALA A 186 9.06 -15.04 -4.95
C ALA A 186 9.27 -14.40 -6.32
N ILE A 187 8.20 -14.20 -7.08
CA ILE A 187 8.28 -13.42 -8.32
C ILE A 187 8.50 -11.95 -7.91
N PRO A 188 9.69 -11.37 -8.14
CA PRO A 188 9.95 -9.98 -7.80
C PRO A 188 9.11 -9.15 -8.76
N ASN A 189 8.04 -8.55 -8.24
CA ASN A 189 7.17 -7.74 -9.04
C ASN A 189 7.43 -6.27 -8.68
N MET A 190 7.33 -5.37 -9.65
CA MET A 190 7.62 -3.95 -9.44
C MET A 190 6.34 -3.13 -9.53
N PRO A 191 6.10 -2.13 -8.64
CA PRO A 191 4.90 -1.33 -8.75
C PRO A 191 4.90 -0.53 -10.02
N PHE A 192 3.79 -0.56 -10.78
CA PHE A 192 3.58 0.39 -11.86
C PHE A 192 3.76 1.84 -11.37
N SER A 193 3.41 2.14 -10.11
CA SER A 193 3.67 3.45 -9.51
C SER A 193 5.15 3.82 -9.32
N ARG A 194 6.11 2.88 -9.41
CA ARG A 194 7.55 3.19 -9.48
C ARG A 194 8.00 3.63 -10.87
N LEU A 195 7.12 3.64 -11.88
CA LEU A 195 7.32 4.45 -13.08
C LEU A 195 7.50 5.93 -12.77
N LEU A 196 7.25 6.39 -11.52
CA LEU A 196 7.68 7.72 -11.06
C LEU A 196 9.17 8.00 -11.35
N ASN A 197 10.03 6.98 -11.28
CA ASN A 197 11.44 7.14 -11.66
C ASN A 197 11.60 7.28 -13.18
N VAL A 198 10.79 6.59 -13.98
CA VAL A 198 10.75 6.80 -15.43
C VAL A 198 10.37 8.24 -15.77
N TYR A 199 9.36 8.81 -15.09
CA TYR A 199 9.00 10.23 -15.28
C TYR A 199 10.15 11.19 -14.95
N LYS A 200 11.04 10.87 -14.00
CA LYS A 200 12.26 11.68 -13.75
C LYS A 200 13.20 11.67 -14.95
N HIS A 201 13.41 10.51 -15.56
CA HIS A 201 14.19 10.36 -16.80
C HIS A 201 13.51 10.98 -18.03
N MET A 202 12.31 11.55 -17.88
CA MET A 202 11.56 12.23 -18.93
C MET A 202 11.37 13.73 -18.65
N GLN A 203 11.87 14.27 -17.52
CA GLN A 203 11.55 15.65 -17.12
C GLN A 203 11.95 16.71 -18.15
N GLY A 204 13.06 16.51 -18.86
CA GLY A 204 13.58 17.44 -19.88
C GLY A 204 12.98 17.30 -21.27
N PHE A 205 12.16 16.27 -21.54
CA PHE A 205 11.60 16.07 -22.88
C PHE A 205 10.40 16.98 -23.16
N PRO A 206 10.12 17.30 -24.43
CA PRO A 206 8.90 18.03 -24.78
C PRO A 206 7.66 17.17 -24.55
N GLY A 207 6.50 17.81 -24.36
CA GLY A 207 5.24 17.14 -23.97
C GLY A 207 4.83 16.01 -24.92
N TYR A 208 4.96 16.21 -26.23
CA TYR A 208 4.63 15.19 -27.23
C TYR A 208 5.55 13.95 -27.13
N ALA A 209 6.85 14.14 -26.87
CA ALA A 209 7.79 13.05 -26.70
C ALA A 209 7.49 12.29 -25.41
N LYS A 210 7.16 12.99 -24.31
CA LYS A 210 6.71 12.34 -23.07
C LYS A 210 5.45 11.51 -23.31
N ALA A 211 4.46 12.05 -24.01
CA ALA A 211 3.22 11.34 -24.31
C ALA A 211 3.47 10.05 -25.10
N SER A 212 4.30 10.13 -26.16
CA SER A 212 4.69 8.97 -26.99
C SER A 212 5.42 7.89 -26.17
N LEU A 213 6.38 8.28 -25.34
CA LEU A 213 7.10 7.35 -24.46
C LEU A 213 6.17 6.70 -23.42
N VAL A 214 5.28 7.48 -22.78
CA VAL A 214 4.31 6.91 -21.84
C VAL A 214 3.36 5.96 -22.56
N GLN A 215 2.92 6.29 -23.77
CA GLN A 215 2.04 5.42 -24.56
C GLN A 215 2.69 4.06 -24.81
N ASP A 216 3.93 4.05 -25.29
CA ASP A 216 4.73 2.85 -25.51
C ASP A 216 4.88 2.02 -24.20
N ILE A 217 5.18 2.68 -23.07
CA ILE A 217 5.27 2.03 -21.76
C ILE A 217 3.94 1.36 -21.38
N TYR A 218 2.80 2.02 -21.63
CA TYR A 218 1.48 1.45 -21.34
C TYR A 218 1.14 0.27 -22.27
N ASP A 219 1.56 0.30 -23.53
CA ASP A 219 1.39 -0.82 -24.46
C ASP A 219 2.11 -2.07 -23.97
N LEU A 220 3.35 -1.90 -23.52
CA LEU A 220 4.14 -2.99 -22.94
C LEU A 220 3.55 -3.47 -21.60
N TYR A 221 3.11 -2.54 -20.76
CA TYR A 221 2.53 -2.85 -19.45
C TYR A 221 1.25 -3.69 -19.55
N PHE A 222 0.37 -3.36 -20.50
CA PHE A 222 -0.90 -4.05 -20.73
C PHE A 222 -0.81 -5.18 -21.76
N ALA A 223 0.40 -5.68 -22.05
CA ALA A 223 0.55 -6.89 -22.84
C ALA A 223 -0.20 -8.06 -22.19
N SER A 224 -0.95 -8.81 -23.00
CA SER A 224 -1.83 -9.89 -22.54
C SER A 224 -1.08 -11.16 -22.09
N GLY A 225 0.24 -11.17 -22.18
CA GLY A 225 1.09 -12.31 -21.85
C GLY A 225 2.55 -12.04 -22.21
N GLN A 226 3.43 -12.95 -21.79
CA GLN A 226 4.88 -12.80 -21.93
C GLN A 226 5.32 -12.71 -23.40
N GLU A 227 4.83 -13.58 -24.27
CA GLU A 227 5.20 -13.58 -25.70
C GLU A 227 4.87 -12.24 -26.37
N LYS A 228 3.64 -11.75 -26.18
CA LYS A 228 3.20 -10.45 -26.71
C LYS A 228 4.02 -9.30 -26.11
N ALA A 229 4.40 -9.39 -24.84
CA ALA A 229 5.24 -8.39 -24.19
C ALA A 229 6.64 -8.35 -24.79
N LEU A 230 7.24 -9.49 -25.14
CA LEU A 230 8.54 -9.55 -25.80
C LEU A 230 8.49 -8.90 -27.19
N VAL A 231 7.46 -9.19 -27.98
CA VAL A 231 7.26 -8.56 -29.30
C VAL A 231 7.11 -7.04 -29.17
N ILE A 232 6.24 -6.57 -28.27
CA ILE A 232 6.02 -5.14 -28.03
C ILE A 232 7.31 -4.46 -27.54
N ARG A 233 8.05 -5.10 -26.62
CA ARG A 233 9.33 -4.60 -26.11
C ARG A 233 10.33 -4.37 -27.23
N ASP A 234 10.48 -5.32 -28.14
CA ASP A 234 11.51 -5.25 -29.18
C ASP A 234 11.17 -4.15 -30.22
N VAL A 235 9.89 -4.01 -30.57
CA VAL A 235 9.39 -2.91 -31.44
C VAL A 235 9.63 -1.55 -30.80
N ILE A 236 9.23 -1.38 -29.54
CA ILE A 236 9.40 -0.14 -28.79
C ILE A 236 10.88 0.20 -28.63
N LEU A 237 11.71 -0.78 -28.28
CA LEU A 237 13.14 -0.56 -28.08
C LEU A 237 13.84 -0.14 -29.38
N LYS A 238 13.46 -0.72 -30.52
CA LYS A 238 13.95 -0.30 -31.83
C LYS A 238 13.55 1.14 -32.14
N LYS A 239 12.28 1.51 -31.88
CA LYS A 239 11.76 2.88 -32.02
C LYS A 239 12.55 3.86 -31.14
N TRP A 240 12.78 3.54 -29.87
CA TRP A 240 13.50 4.43 -28.95
C TRP A 240 14.98 4.60 -29.32
N LYS A 241 15.65 3.53 -29.74
CA LYS A 241 17.06 3.57 -30.17
C LYS A 241 17.30 4.39 -31.43
N TYR A 242 16.29 4.57 -32.26
CA TYR A 242 16.39 5.42 -33.45
C TYR A 242 16.67 6.89 -33.10
N TYR A 243 16.17 7.37 -31.96
CA TYR A 243 16.35 8.75 -31.53
C TYR A 243 17.51 8.87 -30.54
N THR A 244 18.62 9.46 -30.98
CA THR A 244 19.83 9.67 -30.16
C THR A 244 19.56 10.44 -28.86
N LEU A 245 18.61 11.39 -28.89
CA LEU A 245 18.15 12.15 -27.72
C LEU A 245 17.57 11.28 -26.59
N LEU A 246 17.17 10.05 -26.90
CA LEU A 246 16.64 9.10 -25.91
C LEU A 246 17.72 8.18 -25.33
N ALA A 247 19.00 8.32 -25.69
CA ALA A 247 20.05 7.37 -25.33
C ALA A 247 20.12 7.09 -23.81
N GLU A 248 20.12 8.12 -22.96
CA GLU A 248 20.16 7.96 -21.51
C GLU A 248 18.89 7.29 -20.96
N PHE A 249 17.72 7.68 -21.49
CA PHE A 249 16.43 7.07 -21.14
C PHE A 249 16.41 5.59 -21.51
N VAL A 250 16.87 5.24 -22.71
CA VAL A 250 16.96 3.86 -23.21
C VAL A 250 17.92 3.05 -22.33
N ALA A 251 19.09 3.58 -22.00
CA ALA A 251 20.05 2.91 -21.11
C ALA A 251 19.43 2.61 -19.73
N TYR A 252 18.69 3.57 -19.16
CA TYR A 252 17.95 3.35 -17.92
C TYR A 252 16.87 2.27 -18.07
N MET A 253 16.01 2.38 -19.09
CA MET A 253 14.92 1.42 -19.33
C MET A 253 15.46 0.01 -19.54
N GLN A 254 16.52 -0.16 -20.34
CA GLN A 254 17.16 -1.45 -20.57
C GLN A 254 17.73 -2.05 -19.28
N SER A 255 18.52 -1.27 -18.54
CA SER A 255 19.22 -1.76 -17.35
C SER A 255 18.30 -2.06 -16.16
N GLN A 256 17.12 -1.45 -16.09
CA GLN A 256 16.22 -1.60 -14.94
C GLN A 256 14.94 -2.37 -15.29
N LEU A 257 14.21 -1.94 -16.32
CA LEU A 257 12.80 -2.29 -16.54
C LEU A 257 12.56 -3.24 -17.71
N LEU A 258 13.49 -3.36 -18.67
CA LEU A 258 13.32 -4.26 -19.81
C LEU A 258 14.12 -5.56 -19.66
N PHE A 259 15.34 -5.47 -19.11
CA PHE A 259 16.24 -6.61 -18.93
C PHE A 259 16.81 -6.71 -17.51
N GLY A 260 16.54 -5.72 -16.67
CA GLY A 260 17.05 -5.66 -15.30
C GLY A 260 16.21 -6.43 -14.28
N ALA A 261 16.57 -6.22 -13.01
CA ALA A 261 15.90 -6.81 -11.85
C ALA A 261 14.42 -6.42 -11.69
N PHE A 262 13.94 -5.41 -12.43
CA PHE A 262 12.55 -4.95 -12.39
C PHE A 262 11.81 -5.20 -13.70
N SER A 263 12.18 -6.23 -14.45
CA SER A 263 11.59 -6.54 -15.76
C SER A 263 10.16 -7.13 -15.69
N LEU A 264 9.78 -7.73 -14.55
CA LEU A 264 8.45 -8.26 -14.25
C LEU A 264 7.56 -7.19 -13.63
N TRP A 265 7.00 -6.32 -14.46
CA TRP A 265 6.12 -5.22 -14.02
C TRP A 265 4.86 -5.10 -14.85
N GLN A 266 4.68 -5.95 -15.87
CA GLN A 266 3.51 -5.97 -16.74
C GLN A 266 2.32 -6.61 -16.02
N THR A 267 1.12 -6.27 -16.48
CA THR A 267 -0.14 -6.75 -15.89
C THR A 267 -0.25 -8.27 -15.86
N TYR A 268 0.32 -8.99 -16.83
CA TYR A 268 0.30 -10.46 -16.83
C TYR A 268 1.20 -11.10 -15.75
N ALA A 269 2.16 -10.36 -15.20
CA ALA A 269 3.06 -10.85 -14.15
C ALA A 269 2.42 -10.83 -12.75
N THR A 270 1.25 -10.21 -12.62
CA THR A 270 0.46 -10.14 -11.38
C THR A 270 -0.92 -10.70 -11.65
N ALA A 271 -1.47 -11.50 -10.74
CA ALA A 271 -2.85 -11.91 -10.84
C ALA A 271 -3.80 -10.69 -10.85
N SER A 272 -4.95 -10.85 -11.50
CA SER A 272 -5.93 -9.79 -11.66
C SER A 272 -6.49 -9.30 -10.32
N GLY A 273 -6.75 -7.99 -10.20
CA GLY A 273 -7.41 -7.40 -9.03
C GLY A 273 -6.49 -6.98 -7.88
N PHE A 274 -5.21 -7.36 -7.91
CA PHE A 274 -4.24 -6.85 -6.94
C PHE A 274 -3.97 -5.36 -7.11
N ALA A 275 -3.60 -4.69 -6.01
CA ALA A 275 -3.25 -3.29 -6.04
C ALA A 275 -2.04 -3.05 -6.96
N THR A 276 -2.10 -2.02 -7.81
CA THR A 276 -1.01 -1.66 -8.74
C THR A 276 -0.38 -0.29 -8.44
N THR A 277 -0.92 0.42 -7.44
CA THR A 277 -0.36 1.68 -6.93
C THR A 277 -0.04 1.57 -5.44
N ASN A 278 0.88 2.43 -4.99
CA ASN A 278 1.23 2.60 -3.58
C ASN A 278 0.22 3.47 -2.80
N ASN A 279 -1.01 3.64 -3.30
CA ASN A 279 -1.99 4.55 -2.70
C ASN A 279 -2.32 4.17 -1.25
N ALA A 280 -2.58 2.89 -0.98
CA ALA A 280 -2.99 2.44 0.35
C ALA A 280 -1.89 2.69 1.39
N VAL A 281 -0.63 2.35 1.08
CA VAL A 281 0.49 2.65 1.97
C VAL A 281 0.78 4.15 2.06
N GLY A 282 0.58 4.91 0.98
CA GLY A 282 0.69 6.37 1.00
C GLY A 282 -0.32 7.03 1.94
N GLN A 283 -1.55 6.52 1.98
CA GLN A 283 -2.57 6.94 2.94
C GLN A 283 -2.18 6.55 4.37
N PHE A 284 -1.69 5.31 4.57
CA PHE A 284 -1.17 4.89 5.87
C PHE A 284 -0.07 5.83 6.38
N TYR A 285 0.92 6.17 5.56
CA TYR A 285 1.97 7.13 5.93
C TYR A 285 1.42 8.49 6.31
N ARG A 286 0.38 8.96 5.62
CA ARG A 286 -0.27 10.25 5.90
C ARG A 286 -1.00 10.22 7.24
N VAL A 287 -1.75 9.15 7.52
CA VAL A 287 -2.45 8.95 8.80
C VAL A 287 -1.44 8.82 9.94
N LEU A 288 -0.39 8.00 9.77
CA LEU A 288 0.68 7.85 10.74
C LEU A 288 1.29 9.21 11.12
N LYS A 289 1.68 10.01 10.12
CA LYS A 289 2.26 11.33 10.35
C LYS A 289 1.26 12.30 10.97
N ARG A 290 0.03 12.36 10.45
CA ARG A 290 -0.98 13.30 10.93
C ARG A 290 -1.44 13.00 12.36
N ASP A 291 -1.73 11.74 12.66
CA ASP A 291 -2.45 11.37 13.88
C ASP A 291 -1.52 10.94 15.01
N TYR A 292 -0.39 10.30 14.71
CA TYR A 292 0.53 9.77 15.73
C TYR A 292 1.75 10.67 15.95
N THR A 293 2.20 11.39 14.92
CA THR A 293 3.31 12.35 15.10
C THR A 293 2.89 13.81 15.01
N LEU A 294 1.62 14.11 14.70
CA LEU A 294 1.12 15.47 14.47
C LEU A 294 1.95 16.25 13.43
N ASN A 295 2.48 15.52 12.43
CA ASN A 295 3.45 15.96 11.43
C ASN A 295 4.75 16.52 12.02
N ARG A 296 5.08 16.15 13.26
CA ARG A 296 6.34 16.45 13.92
C ARG A 296 7.27 15.24 13.85
N ARG A 297 8.55 15.50 14.06
CA ARG A 297 9.58 14.48 14.23
C ARG A 297 9.73 14.20 15.72
N LEU A 298 9.36 13.01 16.16
CA LEU A 298 9.41 12.61 17.56
C LEU A 298 10.79 12.10 17.94
N LYS A 299 11.21 12.28 19.19
CA LYS A 299 12.39 11.59 19.70
C LYS A 299 12.11 10.10 19.86
N MET A 300 13.14 9.27 19.85
CA MET A 300 13.01 7.81 19.82
C MET A 300 12.26 7.25 21.02
N GLY A 301 12.46 7.78 22.23
CA GLY A 301 11.70 7.36 23.41
C GLY A 301 10.19 7.57 23.20
N VAL A 302 9.76 8.77 22.79
CA VAL A 302 8.34 9.05 22.50
C VAL A 302 7.81 8.19 21.36
N LEU A 303 8.56 8.06 20.25
CA LEU A 303 8.08 7.29 19.11
C LEU A 303 7.86 5.81 19.47
N LEU A 304 8.75 5.24 20.26
CA LEU A 304 8.62 3.87 20.74
C LEU A 304 7.65 3.76 21.90
N ARG A 305 7.30 4.84 22.60
CA ARG A 305 6.25 4.84 23.62
C ARG A 305 4.85 4.96 23.04
N GLU A 306 4.67 5.76 21.99
CA GLU A 306 3.42 5.88 21.22
C GLU A 306 3.08 4.59 20.44
N ARG A 307 3.61 3.44 20.90
CA ARG A 307 3.09 2.10 20.61
C ARG A 307 1.57 2.18 20.67
N PRO A 308 0.85 1.66 19.67
CA PRO A 308 -0.59 1.55 19.75
C PRO A 308 -0.97 0.50 20.80
N GLU A 309 -0.74 0.78 22.09
CA GLU A 309 -1.54 0.19 23.16
C GLU A 309 -2.99 0.29 22.73
N SER A 310 -3.80 -0.73 23.04
CA SER A 310 -5.21 -0.81 22.70
C SER A 310 -5.96 0.40 23.28
N GLN A 311 -5.84 1.55 22.62
CA GLN A 311 -6.44 2.76 23.07
C GLN A 311 -7.90 2.56 22.73
N GLN A 312 -8.72 2.51 23.77
CA GLN A 312 -10.17 2.67 23.67
C GLN A 312 -10.54 3.90 22.81
N SER A 313 -9.60 4.83 22.54
CA SER A 313 -9.68 5.91 21.54
C SER A 313 -9.77 5.43 20.07
N LEU A 314 -9.09 4.35 19.69
CA LEU A 314 -9.13 3.72 18.36
C LEU A 314 -10.40 2.89 18.17
N ILE A 315 -10.84 2.15 19.20
CA ILE A 315 -12.17 1.52 19.19
C ILE A 315 -13.23 2.62 19.08
N ARG A 316 -13.16 3.69 19.88
CA ARG A 316 -14.10 4.83 19.83
C ARG A 316 -14.05 5.58 18.49
N ARG A 317 -12.88 5.71 17.85
CA ARG A 317 -12.75 6.28 16.49
C ARG A 317 -13.26 5.34 15.41
N THR A 318 -13.03 4.04 15.51
CA THR A 318 -13.61 3.04 14.60
C THR A 318 -15.13 2.99 14.76
N THR A 319 -15.65 3.06 15.99
CA THR A 319 -17.09 3.14 16.30
C THR A 319 -17.71 4.45 15.84
N GLU A 320 -17.03 5.60 15.99
CA GLU A 320 -17.48 6.88 15.44
C GLU A 320 -17.41 6.90 13.90
N LEU A 321 -16.39 6.30 13.29
CA LEU A 321 -16.31 6.14 11.83
C LEU A 321 -17.37 5.17 11.30
N THR A 322 -17.75 4.13 12.05
CA THR A 322 -18.92 3.29 11.75
C THR A 322 -20.23 4.05 11.95
N ARG A 323 -20.33 4.91 12.98
CA ARG A 323 -21.49 5.78 13.26
C ARG A 323 -21.65 6.90 12.23
N GLU A 324 -20.55 7.36 11.65
CA GLU A 324 -20.47 8.34 10.56
C GLU A 324 -20.45 7.70 9.16
N ASN A 325 -20.62 6.38 9.03
CA ASN A 325 -20.61 5.63 7.75
C ASN A 325 -19.30 5.68 6.93
N LEU A 326 -18.16 5.94 7.55
CA LEU A 326 -16.85 6.08 6.91
C LEU A 326 -15.98 4.82 6.97
N LEU A 327 -16.44 3.74 7.60
CA LEU A 327 -15.86 2.40 7.52
C LEU A 327 -16.97 1.40 7.13
N HIS A 328 -17.00 0.98 5.87
CA HIS A 328 -17.76 -0.19 5.44
C HIS A 328 -16.80 -1.37 5.33
N LEU A 329 -16.88 -2.28 6.30
CA LEU A 329 -16.49 -3.67 6.12
C LEU A 329 -17.64 -4.35 5.38
N GLY A 330 -17.32 -5.00 4.27
CA GLY A 330 -18.28 -5.71 3.45
C GLY A 330 -18.99 -6.82 4.24
N ILE A 331 -20.27 -7.03 3.90
CA ILE A 331 -21.03 -8.25 4.15
C ILE A 331 -21.79 -8.48 2.83
N GLU A 332 -21.24 -9.39 2.03
CA GLU A 332 -21.76 -10.74 1.71
C GLU A 332 -22.99 -10.74 0.78
N PRO A 333 -22.89 -11.38 -0.40
CA PRO A 333 -24.06 -11.71 -1.18
C PRO A 333 -24.67 -13.03 -0.68
N GLU A 334 -25.80 -12.96 0.02
CA GLU A 334 -26.69 -14.11 0.18
C GLU A 334 -27.55 -14.30 -1.08
N HIS A 335 -27.41 -15.50 -1.65
CA HIS A 335 -28.33 -16.27 -2.50
C HIS A 335 -29.31 -15.50 -3.42
N TYR A 336 -29.21 -15.73 -4.73
CA TYR A 336 -30.12 -16.63 -5.47
C TYR A 336 -29.70 -16.78 -6.95
N ALA A 337 -29.85 -18.03 -7.39
CA ALA A 337 -30.14 -18.54 -8.74
C ALA A 337 -29.16 -18.40 -9.91
N ASP A 338 -29.09 -19.52 -10.64
CA ASP A 338 -28.20 -19.88 -11.73
C ASP A 338 -28.69 -19.27 -13.07
N PRO A 339 -27.89 -18.46 -13.80
CA PRO A 339 -28.32 -17.90 -15.09
C PRO A 339 -27.84 -18.76 -16.27
N ALA A 340 -28.81 -19.23 -17.06
CA ALA A 340 -28.58 -19.78 -18.39
C ALA A 340 -28.04 -18.72 -19.38
N THR A 341 -27.08 -19.15 -20.23
CA THR A 341 -26.56 -18.58 -21.51
C THR A 341 -26.62 -17.06 -21.70
N GLY A 342 -25.56 -16.28 -21.93
CA GLY A 342 -24.21 -16.51 -22.45
C GLY A 342 -23.80 -15.18 -23.13
N CYS A 343 -22.72 -14.55 -22.68
CA CYS A 343 -22.12 -13.30 -23.21
C CYS A 343 -23.06 -12.11 -23.56
N ILE A 344 -23.04 -11.02 -22.78
CA ILE A 344 -23.68 -9.74 -23.15
C ILE A 344 -22.68 -8.80 -23.83
N GLN A 345 -23.09 -8.18 -24.94
CA GLN A 345 -22.34 -7.07 -25.54
C GLN A 345 -22.49 -5.81 -24.68
N ALA A 346 -21.39 -5.37 -24.07
CA ALA A 346 -21.34 -4.11 -23.35
C ALA A 346 -20.89 -2.99 -24.29
N PRO A 347 -21.80 -2.11 -24.75
CA PRO A 347 -21.43 -0.99 -25.61
C PRO A 347 -20.64 0.05 -24.82
N ARG A 348 -19.99 0.97 -25.53
CA ARG A 348 -19.34 2.13 -24.89
C ARG A 348 -20.38 2.94 -24.11
N LEU A 349 -20.20 3.00 -22.79
CA LEU A 349 -21.08 3.75 -21.90
C LEU A 349 -20.83 5.25 -22.04
N LYS A 350 -21.72 5.95 -22.76
CA LYS A 350 -21.80 7.41 -22.72
C LYS A 350 -22.66 7.80 -21.52
N LEU A 351 -22.03 8.37 -20.49
CA LEU A 351 -22.78 8.89 -19.34
C LEU A 351 -23.49 10.19 -19.74
N PRO A 352 -24.72 10.45 -19.25
CA PRO A 352 -25.45 11.68 -19.57
C PRO A 352 -24.65 12.93 -19.17
N GLU A 353 -24.74 13.99 -19.98
CA GLU A 353 -24.07 15.28 -19.75
C GLU A 353 -24.65 16.00 -18.51
N LEU A 354 -24.22 15.57 -17.33
CA LEU A 354 -24.50 16.23 -16.05
C LEU A 354 -23.53 17.40 -15.83
N GLY A 355 -23.52 18.39 -16.74
CA GLY A 355 -22.75 19.64 -16.58
C GLY A 355 -21.25 19.49 -16.26
N LYS A 356 -20.70 18.29 -16.47
CA LYS A 356 -19.33 17.87 -16.18
C LYS A 356 -18.74 17.37 -17.50
N SER A 357 -17.45 17.62 -17.74
CA SER A 357 -16.78 17.09 -18.94
C SER A 357 -16.89 15.57 -19.01
N GLN A 358 -16.92 15.01 -20.23
CA GLN A 358 -16.97 13.56 -20.45
C GLN A 358 -15.86 12.81 -19.68
N GLU A 359 -14.67 13.43 -19.56
CA GLU A 359 -13.54 12.92 -18.77
C GLU A 359 -13.82 12.83 -17.27
N ALA A 360 -14.65 13.73 -16.72
CA ALA A 360 -15.03 13.72 -15.31
C ALA A 360 -16.04 12.61 -14.99
N LEU A 361 -16.64 11.98 -15.99
CA LEU A 361 -17.66 10.95 -15.84
C LEU A 361 -17.11 9.54 -16.14
N GLU A 362 -16.24 9.39 -17.14
CA GLU A 362 -15.64 8.10 -17.50
C GLU A 362 -14.54 7.65 -16.51
N VAL A 363 -14.73 6.51 -15.83
CA VAL A 363 -13.81 5.99 -14.78
C VAL A 363 -12.37 5.82 -15.30
N SER A 364 -12.20 5.38 -16.54
CA SER A 364 -10.88 5.24 -17.17
C SER A 364 -10.21 6.58 -17.47
N SER A 365 -10.99 7.56 -17.91
CA SER A 365 -10.52 8.92 -18.20
C SER A 365 -10.05 9.63 -16.94
N GLN A 366 -10.69 9.40 -15.79
CA GLN A 366 -10.21 9.86 -14.48
C GLN A 366 -8.88 9.22 -14.06
N MET A 367 -8.60 8.00 -14.51
CA MET A 367 -7.30 7.35 -14.28
C MET A 367 -6.21 7.82 -15.25
N GLY A 368 -6.60 8.51 -16.33
CA GLY A 368 -5.72 9.13 -17.30
C GLY A 368 -5.89 8.55 -18.72
N VAL A 369 -5.49 9.34 -19.72
CA VAL A 369 -5.71 9.05 -21.15
C VAL A 369 -5.26 7.67 -21.61
N ASN A 370 -4.19 7.11 -21.03
CA ASN A 370 -3.73 5.77 -21.39
C ASN A 370 -4.59 4.64 -20.80
N TYR A 371 -5.21 4.85 -19.63
CA TYR A 371 -6.19 3.89 -19.10
C TYR A 371 -7.49 3.91 -19.92
N ALA A 372 -7.92 5.10 -20.36
CA ALA A 372 -9.03 5.26 -21.30
C ALA A 372 -8.74 4.55 -22.62
N ARG A 373 -7.55 4.76 -23.20
CA ARG A 373 -7.12 4.05 -24.41
C ARG A 373 -7.16 2.53 -24.25
N MET A 374 -6.61 2.02 -23.13
CA MET A 374 -6.54 0.57 -22.85
C MET A 374 -7.91 -0.07 -22.60
N GLU A 375 -8.92 0.71 -22.19
CA GLU A 375 -10.29 0.21 -22.05
C GLU A 375 -10.90 -0.25 -23.38
N PHE A 376 -10.59 0.47 -24.45
CA PHE A 376 -11.25 0.32 -25.76
C PHE A 376 -10.35 -0.29 -26.84
N GLU A 377 -9.07 -0.51 -26.55
CA GLU A 377 -8.14 -1.05 -27.52
C GLU A 377 -8.54 -2.46 -27.97
N ASN A 378 -8.77 -2.62 -29.28
CA ASN A 378 -9.29 -3.85 -29.91
C ASN A 378 -10.74 -4.19 -29.51
N MET A 379 -11.52 -3.23 -29.01
CA MET A 379 -12.95 -3.43 -28.80
C MET A 379 -13.66 -3.66 -30.15
N PRO A 380 -14.49 -4.71 -30.28
CA PRO A 380 -15.37 -4.88 -31.43
C PRO A 380 -16.30 -3.67 -31.63
N TRP A 381 -16.81 -3.52 -32.86
CA TRP A 381 -17.68 -2.39 -33.21
C TRP A 381 -18.99 -2.37 -32.41
N ASP A 382 -19.47 -3.54 -31.98
CA ASP A 382 -20.68 -3.77 -31.20
C ASP A 382 -20.46 -3.80 -29.68
N GLY A 383 -19.21 -3.64 -29.22
CA GLY A 383 -18.86 -3.59 -27.80
C GLY A 383 -18.06 -4.81 -27.33
N TRP A 384 -17.84 -4.92 -26.02
CA TRP A 384 -17.13 -6.05 -25.44
C TRP A 384 -18.08 -7.22 -25.17
N PRO A 385 -17.77 -8.46 -25.60
CA PRO A 385 -18.54 -9.63 -25.23
C PRO A 385 -18.20 -10.03 -23.79
N VAL A 386 -19.04 -9.61 -22.83
CA VAL A 386 -18.86 -9.87 -21.40
C VAL A 386 -19.50 -11.19 -21.01
N ASP A 387 -18.68 -12.13 -20.58
CA ASP A 387 -19.09 -13.42 -20.02
C ASP A 387 -19.57 -13.22 -18.57
N ILE A 388 -20.89 -13.27 -18.37
CA ILE A 388 -21.52 -13.08 -17.07
C ILE A 388 -21.35 -14.30 -16.17
N GLN A 389 -21.41 -15.51 -16.74
CA GLN A 389 -21.32 -16.76 -15.99
C GLN A 389 -19.96 -16.85 -15.30
N ASN A 390 -18.90 -16.56 -16.04
CA ASN A 390 -17.54 -16.56 -15.49
C ASN A 390 -17.12 -15.21 -14.89
N LYS A 391 -18.00 -14.20 -14.92
CA LYS A 391 -17.74 -12.82 -14.48
C LYS A 391 -16.46 -12.24 -15.11
N LYS A 392 -16.33 -12.37 -16.43
CA LYS A 392 -15.13 -11.97 -17.19
C LYS A 392 -15.49 -11.03 -18.32
N CYS A 393 -14.74 -9.93 -18.42
CA CYS A 393 -14.71 -9.06 -19.59
C CYS A 393 -13.35 -9.17 -20.27
N PRO A 394 -13.29 -9.24 -21.62
CA PRO A 394 -12.04 -9.33 -22.37
C PRO A 394 -11.24 -8.02 -22.43
N CYS A 395 -11.78 -6.90 -21.94
CA CYS A 395 -11.05 -5.62 -21.97
C CYS A 395 -9.80 -5.66 -21.08
N LYS A 396 -8.74 -4.96 -21.48
CA LYS A 396 -7.45 -4.93 -20.77
C LYS A 396 -7.57 -4.40 -19.34
N ASN A 397 -8.49 -3.47 -19.10
CA ASN A 397 -8.76 -2.97 -17.76
C ASN A 397 -9.39 -4.04 -16.86
N ASN A 398 -10.30 -4.87 -17.37
CA ASN A 398 -10.84 -5.99 -16.59
C ASN A 398 -9.76 -7.04 -16.32
N PHE A 399 -8.92 -7.36 -17.31
CA PHE A 399 -7.77 -8.24 -17.10
C PHE A 399 -6.83 -7.73 -15.99
N LYS A 400 -6.61 -6.41 -15.91
CA LYS A 400 -5.79 -5.80 -14.86
C LYS A 400 -6.49 -5.78 -13.49
N PHE A 401 -7.74 -5.31 -13.43
CA PHE A 401 -8.42 -4.97 -12.18
C PHE A 401 -9.33 -6.07 -11.63
N GLY A 402 -9.54 -7.16 -12.36
CA GLY A 402 -10.40 -8.30 -12.00
C GLY A 402 -11.88 -8.01 -12.17
N THR A 403 -12.27 -6.74 -12.11
CA THR A 403 -13.63 -6.27 -12.35
C THR A 403 -13.55 -4.88 -12.94
N TYR A 404 -14.35 -4.61 -13.97
CA TYR A 404 -14.41 -3.30 -14.62
C TYR A 404 -15.82 -2.91 -15.05
N ILE A 405 -16.01 -1.67 -15.50
CA ILE A 405 -17.33 -1.08 -15.73
C ILE A 405 -18.22 -1.90 -16.68
N HIS A 406 -17.65 -2.56 -17.69
CA HIS A 406 -18.40 -3.44 -18.60
C HIS A 406 -19.03 -4.65 -17.89
N LEU A 407 -18.31 -5.25 -16.93
CA LEU A 407 -18.81 -6.36 -16.14
C LEU A 407 -19.89 -5.90 -15.16
N VAL A 408 -19.69 -4.76 -14.50
CA VAL A 408 -20.70 -4.16 -13.62
C VAL A 408 -21.98 -3.82 -14.40
N TYR A 409 -21.83 -3.28 -15.61
CA TYR A 409 -22.96 -2.99 -16.49
C TYR A 409 -23.70 -4.26 -16.91
N ALA A 410 -22.98 -5.29 -17.38
CA ALA A 410 -23.59 -6.55 -17.77
C ALA A 410 -24.32 -7.23 -16.59
N LEU A 411 -23.72 -7.23 -15.40
CA LEU A 411 -24.36 -7.76 -14.19
C LEU A 411 -25.64 -6.97 -13.83
N ASN A 412 -25.59 -5.63 -13.89
CA ASN A 412 -26.78 -4.79 -13.66
C ASN A 412 -27.89 -5.01 -14.70
N MET A 413 -27.54 -5.35 -15.95
CA MET A 413 -28.54 -5.70 -16.97
C MET A 413 -29.23 -7.02 -16.64
N VAL A 414 -28.49 -7.99 -16.13
CA VAL A 414 -29.03 -9.31 -15.74
C VAL A 414 -29.78 -9.27 -14.42
N ASP A 415 -29.49 -8.33 -13.51
CA ASP A 415 -30.32 -8.07 -12.30
C ASP A 415 -31.77 -7.69 -12.65
N SER A 416 -32.03 -7.26 -13.88
CA SER A 416 -33.36 -6.99 -14.41
C SER A 416 -33.96 -8.17 -15.19
N LEU A 417 -33.34 -9.35 -15.16
CA LEU A 417 -33.78 -10.57 -15.83
C LEU A 417 -33.91 -11.73 -14.82
N ASP A 418 -34.91 -12.59 -14.96
CA ASP A 418 -34.97 -13.86 -14.22
C ASP A 418 -34.12 -14.96 -14.90
N ASN A 419 -34.07 -16.16 -14.31
CA ASN A 419 -33.28 -17.30 -14.82
C ASN A 419 -33.75 -17.81 -16.20
N GLU A 420 -34.92 -17.35 -16.67
CA GLU A 420 -35.53 -17.68 -17.96
C GLU A 420 -35.30 -16.55 -18.99
N GLY A 421 -34.62 -15.46 -18.60
CA GLY A 421 -34.33 -14.31 -19.45
C GLY A 421 -35.47 -13.30 -19.57
N ASN A 422 -36.52 -13.42 -18.75
CA ASN A 422 -37.63 -12.48 -18.75
C ASN A 422 -37.31 -11.24 -17.92
N ARG A 423 -37.80 -10.08 -18.34
CA ARG A 423 -37.62 -8.83 -17.58
C ARG A 423 -38.35 -8.89 -16.24
N VAL A 424 -37.62 -8.70 -15.14
CA VAL A 424 -38.17 -8.54 -13.79
C VAL A 424 -38.20 -7.07 -13.36
N PHE A 425 -39.10 -6.76 -12.43
CA PHE A 425 -39.25 -5.40 -11.91
C PHE A 425 -38.01 -4.95 -11.14
N VAL A 426 -37.51 -3.77 -11.48
CA VAL A 426 -36.38 -3.15 -10.79
C VAL A 426 -36.74 -2.88 -9.33
N ASN A 427 -35.88 -3.33 -8.41
CA ASN A 427 -36.04 -3.04 -6.98
C ASN A 427 -35.91 -1.53 -6.71
N ARG A 428 -37.03 -0.87 -6.41
CA ARG A 428 -37.10 0.57 -6.09
C ARG A 428 -37.11 0.85 -4.60
N ARG A 429 -36.67 -0.06 -3.73
CA ARG A 429 -36.50 0.28 -2.30
C ARG A 429 -35.62 1.52 -2.20
N TYR A 430 -36.23 2.62 -1.81
CA TYR A 430 -35.51 3.81 -1.40
C TYR A 430 -34.56 3.36 -0.28
N ALA A 431 -33.25 3.44 -0.50
CA ALA A 431 -32.28 3.32 0.57
C ALA A 431 -32.61 4.46 1.54
N GLY A 432 -33.44 4.16 2.55
CA GLY A 432 -33.88 5.14 3.51
C GLY A 432 -32.64 5.81 4.09
N LYS A 433 -32.54 7.13 3.92
CA LYS A 433 -31.75 7.95 4.85
C LYS A 433 -32.12 7.44 6.24
N ARG A 434 -31.21 6.76 6.92
CA ARG A 434 -31.40 6.44 8.33
C ARG A 434 -31.77 7.75 8.99
N ARG A 435 -32.99 7.81 9.52
CA ARG A 435 -33.48 8.92 10.33
C ARG A 435 -32.40 9.20 11.37
N ARG A 436 -31.97 10.46 11.44
CA ARG A 436 -31.49 11.01 12.70
C ARG A 436 -32.67 10.90 13.64
N ASP A 437 -32.66 9.90 14.50
CA ASP A 437 -33.51 9.94 15.67
C ASP A 437 -32.97 11.04 16.57
N GLN A 438 -33.64 12.18 16.50
CA GLN A 438 -33.61 13.21 17.52
C GLN A 438 -34.36 12.66 18.75
N ARG A 439 -33.70 12.75 19.90
CA ARG A 439 -34.26 13.05 21.23
C ARG A 439 -35.52 12.28 21.67
N THR A 440 -35.33 11.45 22.67
CA THR A 440 -35.77 11.77 24.05
C THR A 440 -34.66 11.41 25.01
#